data_AF-A0A257LND5-F1
#
_entry.id   AF-A0A257LND5-F1
#
_cell.length_a   1.000
_cell.length_b   1.000
_cell.length_c   1.000
_cell.angle_alpha   90.00
_cell.angle_beta   90.00
_cell.angle_gamma   90.00
#
_symmetry.space_group_name_H-M   'P 1'
#
loop_
_entity.id
_entity.type
_entity.pdbx_description
1 polymer ?
#
loop_
_entity_poly.entity_id
_entity_poly.type
_entity_poly.pdbx_seq_one_letter_code
_entity_poly.pdbx_strand_id
1 'polypeptide(L)'
;MLRLITILIFVTNLQLVEAHESPRQFVQRFYTAHRSWPFRGVPYLEQERFISPYCGMEIIRIFRRVNDQRDLEERKFSSDPKNPYKPAWSQQGHVFCDVYEGITNFSIGRQFTVKGRMVVEAHLELVEQGKSYPWTDRVILDRAGRNWVIADIEYSGGGSLLESIEGGLQQNAKYLGGDQRTHLKSPNANKP
;
A
#
# COMPACT_ATOMS: atom_id res chain seq x y z
N MET A 1 27.63 16.82 70.32
CA MET A 1 28.11 16.14 69.09
C MET A 1 26.89 15.73 68.28
N LEU A 2 26.53 16.48 67.22
CA LEU A 2 25.41 16.15 66.34
C LEU A 2 25.98 16.04 64.92
N ARG A 3 26.01 14.83 64.35
CA ARG A 3 26.49 14.59 62.98
C ARG A 3 25.34 14.86 62.02
N LEU A 4 25.44 15.95 61.25
CA LEU A 4 24.61 16.16 60.06
C LEU A 4 25.03 15.15 58.98
N ILE A 5 24.08 14.30 58.58
CA ILE A 5 24.21 13.44 57.40
C ILE A 5 23.66 14.22 56.22
N THR A 6 24.56 14.72 55.37
CA THR A 6 24.20 15.32 54.08
C THR A 6 23.80 14.22 53.11
N ILE A 7 22.50 14.06 52.86
CA ILE A 7 21.98 13.17 51.83
C ILE A 7 22.18 13.85 50.47
N LEU A 8 23.13 13.32 49.69
CA LEU A 8 23.39 13.74 48.33
C LEU A 8 22.41 13.01 47.39
N ILE A 9 21.35 13.70 46.96
CA ILE A 9 20.40 13.16 45.97
C ILE A 9 21.04 13.29 44.59
N PHE A 10 21.62 12.20 44.08
CA PHE A 10 21.99 12.08 42.66
C PHE A 10 20.71 11.94 41.84
N VAL A 11 20.23 13.04 41.27
CA VAL A 11 19.19 13.03 40.24
C VAL A 11 19.85 12.56 38.95
N THR A 12 19.85 11.25 38.71
CA THR A 12 20.18 10.70 37.40
C THR A 12 19.10 11.10 36.42
N ASN A 13 19.40 12.09 35.58
CA ASN A 13 18.65 12.37 34.36
C ASN A 13 18.78 11.15 33.43
N LEU A 14 17.92 10.15 33.63
CA LEU A 14 17.62 9.15 32.61
C LEU A 14 16.88 9.90 31.48
N GLN A 15 17.63 10.52 30.58
CA GLN A 15 17.11 10.84 29.27
C GLN A 15 16.85 9.50 28.59
N LEU A 16 15.61 9.05 28.65
CA LEU A 16 15.10 7.95 27.86
C LEU A 16 15.30 8.36 26.40
N VAL A 17 16.40 7.94 25.79
CA VAL A 17 16.59 8.05 24.35
C VAL A 17 15.48 7.20 23.76
N GLU A 18 14.40 7.82 23.29
CA GLU A 18 13.37 7.13 22.52
C GLU A 18 14.09 6.49 21.34
N ALA A 19 14.26 5.17 21.40
CA ALA A 19 14.89 4.43 20.33
C ALA A 19 13.98 4.57 19.10
N HIS A 20 14.34 5.45 18.18
CA HIS A 20 13.59 5.66 16.95
C HIS A 20 13.54 4.35 16.15
N GLU A 21 12.34 4.00 15.70
CA GLU A 21 12.13 2.82 14.85
C GLU A 21 13.05 2.90 13.61
N SER A 22 13.82 1.84 13.39
CA SER A 22 14.64 1.73 12.18
C SER A 22 13.76 1.53 10.93
N PRO A 23 14.22 1.92 9.72
CA PRO A 23 13.51 1.65 8.47
C PRO A 23 13.03 0.19 8.33
N ARG A 24 13.91 -0.76 8.66
CA ARG A 24 13.58 -2.19 8.60
C ARG A 24 12.50 -2.60 9.59
N GLN A 25 12.54 -2.09 10.83
CA GLN A 25 11.50 -2.34 11.83
C GLN A 25 10.14 -1.77 11.38
N PHE A 26 10.15 -0.57 10.79
CA PHE A 26 8.95 0.04 10.23
C PHE A 26 8.33 -0.82 9.13
N VAL A 27 9.12 -1.27 8.15
CA VAL A 27 8.63 -2.11 7.05
C VAL A 27 8.18 -3.50 7.54
N GLN A 28 8.88 -4.07 8.53
CA GLN A 28 8.43 -5.29 9.21
C GLN A 28 7.03 -5.10 9.81
N ARG A 29 6.82 -4.01 10.56
CA ARG A 29 5.54 -3.69 11.18
C ARG A 29 4.45 -3.46 10.15
N PHE A 30 4.77 -2.77 9.04
CA PHE A 30 3.87 -2.59 7.92
C PHE A 30 3.38 -3.93 7.34
N TYR A 31 4.28 -4.83 6.93
CA TYR A 31 3.85 -6.11 6.34
C TYR A 31 3.19 -7.05 7.35
N THR A 32 3.54 -6.95 8.65
CA THR A 32 2.79 -7.63 9.72
C THR A 32 1.35 -7.13 9.79
N ALA A 33 1.12 -5.82 9.70
CA ALA A 33 -0.23 -5.24 9.70
C ALA A 33 -0.98 -5.51 8.39
N HIS A 34 -0.31 -5.40 7.23
CA HIS A 34 -0.89 -5.65 5.91
C HIS A 34 -1.58 -7.02 5.84
N ARG A 35 -0.94 -8.06 6.40
CA ARG A 35 -1.50 -9.43 6.43
C ARG A 35 -2.79 -9.58 7.23
N SER A 36 -3.10 -8.65 8.13
CA SER A 36 -4.29 -8.72 8.99
C SER A 36 -5.42 -7.78 8.57
N TRP A 37 -5.23 -7.00 7.50
CA TRP A 37 -6.27 -6.08 7.05
C TRP A 37 -7.49 -6.80 6.47
N PRO A 38 -8.72 -6.32 6.77
CA PRO A 38 -9.96 -6.99 6.40
C PRO A 38 -10.45 -6.66 4.98
N PHE A 39 -9.64 -6.02 4.15
CA PHE A 39 -10.04 -5.53 2.83
C PHE A 39 -9.14 -6.04 1.71
N ARG A 40 -9.65 -5.94 0.49
CA ARG A 40 -8.97 -6.23 -0.77
C ARG A 40 -9.02 -4.98 -1.65
N GLY A 41 -8.06 -4.85 -2.56
CA GLY A 41 -7.87 -3.68 -3.39
C GLY A 41 -7.55 -2.41 -2.57
N VAL A 42 -7.88 -1.25 -3.12
CA VAL A 42 -7.70 0.04 -2.43
C VAL A 42 -8.76 0.18 -1.32
N PRO A 43 -8.37 0.51 -0.07
CA PRO A 43 -9.33 0.66 1.03
C PRO A 43 -10.35 1.76 0.76
N TYR A 44 -11.57 1.56 1.25
CA TYR A 44 -12.60 2.60 1.31
C TYR A 44 -12.21 3.68 2.34
N LEU A 45 -12.89 4.83 2.29
CA LEU A 45 -12.57 5.97 3.15
C LEU A 45 -12.63 5.61 4.65
N GLU A 46 -13.63 4.83 5.06
CA GLU A 46 -13.80 4.35 6.44
C GLU A 46 -12.70 3.36 6.89
N GLN A 47 -11.98 2.78 5.93
CA GLN A 47 -10.86 1.85 6.13
C GLN A 47 -9.50 2.57 6.12
N GLU A 48 -9.44 3.86 5.77
CA GLU A 48 -8.19 4.63 5.70
C GLU A 48 -7.39 4.58 7.01
N ARG A 49 -8.08 4.48 8.16
CA ARG A 49 -7.46 4.33 9.48
C ARG A 49 -6.49 3.17 9.60
N PHE A 50 -6.67 2.09 8.82
CA PHE A 50 -5.77 0.92 8.84
C PHE A 50 -4.42 1.21 8.19
N ILE A 51 -4.41 2.08 7.17
CA ILE A 51 -3.22 2.36 6.36
C ILE A 51 -2.54 3.68 6.72
N SER A 52 -3.28 4.65 7.28
CA SER A 52 -2.77 5.98 7.62
C SER A 52 -1.54 6.01 8.55
N PRO A 53 -1.31 5.04 9.46
CA PRO A 53 -0.07 5.00 10.24
C PRO A 53 1.17 4.61 9.42
N TYR A 54 0.97 4.10 8.20
CA TYR A 54 2.03 3.54 7.36
C TYR A 54 2.22 4.32 6.08
N CYS A 55 1.16 4.84 5.47
CA CYS A 55 1.20 5.42 4.15
C CYS A 55 1.39 6.94 4.20
N GLY A 56 2.27 7.45 3.35
CA GLY A 56 2.46 8.88 3.13
C GLY A 56 1.24 9.52 2.48
N MET A 57 1.15 10.85 2.59
CA MET A 57 0.01 11.62 2.10
C MET A 57 -0.28 11.43 0.61
N GLU A 58 0.72 11.13 -0.20
CA GLU A 58 0.54 10.90 -1.64
C GLU A 58 -0.26 9.63 -1.93
N ILE A 59 0.09 8.51 -1.26
CA ILE A 59 -0.68 7.25 -1.32
C ILE A 59 -2.11 7.48 -0.81
N ILE A 60 -2.29 8.20 0.30
CA ILE A 60 -3.62 8.50 0.82
C ILE A 60 -4.45 9.31 -0.20
N ARG A 61 -3.86 10.33 -0.82
CA ARG A 61 -4.54 11.14 -1.85
C ARG A 61 -4.92 10.34 -3.08
N ILE A 62 -4.02 9.47 -3.57
CA ILE A 62 -4.35 8.68 -4.75
C ILE A 62 -5.43 7.65 -4.43
N PHE A 63 -5.43 7.03 -3.24
CA PHE A 63 -6.48 6.11 -2.81
C PHE A 63 -7.85 6.80 -2.69
N ARG A 64 -7.89 8.05 -2.23
CA ARG A 64 -9.13 8.85 -2.22
C ARG A 64 -9.65 9.10 -3.64
N ARG A 65 -8.77 9.42 -4.59
CA ARG A 65 -9.17 9.56 -6.02
C ARG A 65 -9.75 8.27 -6.59
N VAL A 66 -9.24 7.10 -6.18
CA VAL A 66 -9.82 5.80 -6.56
C VAL A 66 -11.24 5.68 -6.01
N ASN A 67 -11.46 6.05 -4.75
CA ASN A 67 -12.80 6.02 -4.15
C ASN A 67 -13.76 6.99 -4.85
N ASP A 68 -13.34 8.22 -5.17
CA ASP A 68 -14.15 9.16 -5.96
C ASP A 68 -14.57 8.55 -7.31
N GLN A 69 -13.66 7.81 -7.95
CA GLN A 69 -13.95 7.16 -9.22
C GLN A 69 -14.91 5.96 -9.08
N ARG A 70 -14.80 5.18 -8.00
CA ARG A 70 -15.77 4.12 -7.68
C ARG A 70 -17.17 4.68 -7.49
N ASP A 71 -17.30 5.80 -6.80
CA ASP A 71 -18.60 6.46 -6.59
C ASP A 71 -19.21 6.94 -7.91
N LEU A 72 -18.39 7.34 -8.88
CA LEU A 72 -18.85 7.70 -10.22
C LEU A 72 -19.27 6.46 -11.03
N GLU A 73 -18.50 5.38 -10.95
CA GLU A 73 -18.86 4.10 -11.58
C GLU A 73 -20.18 3.55 -11.06
N GLU A 74 -20.36 3.52 -9.74
CA GLU A 74 -21.57 3.02 -9.11
C GLU A 74 -22.79 3.83 -9.54
N ARG A 75 -22.67 5.16 -9.62
CA ARG A 75 -23.74 6.02 -10.15
C ARG A 75 -24.02 5.75 -11.62
N LYS A 76 -22.99 5.66 -12.46
CA LYS A 76 -23.13 5.49 -13.92
C LYS A 76 -23.66 4.11 -14.31
N PHE A 77 -23.31 3.08 -13.55
CA PHE A 77 -23.61 1.68 -13.88
C PHE A 77 -24.42 0.97 -12.79
N SER A 78 -25.21 1.73 -12.01
CA SER A 78 -26.04 1.20 -10.92
C SER A 78 -26.98 0.07 -11.37
N SER A 79 -27.42 0.07 -12.64
CA SER A 79 -28.28 -0.95 -13.23
C SER A 79 -27.55 -2.16 -13.83
N ASP A 80 -26.21 -2.15 -13.90
CA ASP A 80 -25.40 -3.26 -14.41
C ASP A 80 -24.32 -3.68 -13.40
N PRO A 81 -24.68 -4.57 -12.45
CA PRO A 81 -23.73 -5.02 -11.43
C PRO A 81 -22.56 -5.84 -12.01
N LYS A 82 -22.72 -6.43 -13.21
CA LYS A 82 -21.72 -7.28 -13.87
C LYS A 82 -20.85 -6.54 -14.88
N ASN A 83 -20.91 -5.21 -14.88
CA ASN A 83 -20.14 -4.41 -15.82
C ASN A 83 -18.64 -4.78 -15.77
N PRO A 84 -18.08 -5.32 -16.88
CA PRO A 84 -16.68 -5.77 -16.93
C PRO A 84 -15.67 -4.62 -16.86
N TYR A 85 -16.12 -3.37 -16.95
CA TYR A 85 -15.29 -2.18 -16.86
C TYR A 85 -15.01 -1.73 -15.42
N LYS A 86 -15.56 -2.39 -14.39
CA LYS A 86 -15.17 -2.16 -13.00
C LYS A 86 -13.73 -2.66 -12.79
N PRO A 87 -12.74 -1.79 -12.52
CA PRO A 87 -11.36 -2.22 -12.44
C PRO A 87 -11.16 -3.14 -11.23
N ALA A 88 -10.78 -4.40 -11.48
CA ALA A 88 -10.53 -5.39 -10.44
C ALA A 88 -9.46 -4.93 -9.44
N TRP A 89 -8.41 -4.23 -9.88
CA TRP A 89 -7.37 -3.70 -8.99
C TRP A 89 -7.91 -2.70 -7.95
N SER A 90 -9.05 -2.05 -8.25
CA SER A 90 -9.68 -1.19 -7.27
C SER A 90 -10.36 -2.06 -6.21
N GLN A 91 -11.21 -3.02 -6.54
CA GLN A 91 -12.06 -3.70 -5.54
C GLN A 91 -11.52 -5.04 -5.04
N GLN A 92 -10.49 -5.58 -5.68
CA GLN A 92 -10.00 -6.94 -5.52
C GLN A 92 -8.47 -6.96 -5.47
N GLY A 93 -7.92 -8.13 -5.16
CA GLY A 93 -6.49 -8.34 -5.03
C GLY A 93 -5.87 -7.67 -3.80
N HIS A 94 -4.54 -7.64 -3.75
CA HIS A 94 -3.79 -6.90 -2.72
C HIS A 94 -3.08 -5.74 -3.37
N VAL A 95 -3.34 -4.52 -2.90
CA VAL A 95 -2.81 -3.32 -3.56
C VAL A 95 -1.33 -3.07 -3.28
N PHE A 96 -0.80 -3.55 -2.15
CA PHE A 96 0.57 -3.28 -1.72
C PHE A 96 1.61 -4.32 -2.18
N CYS A 97 1.21 -5.23 -3.06
CA CYS A 97 2.10 -6.16 -3.74
C CYS A 97 1.54 -6.48 -5.13
N ASP A 98 2.41 -6.73 -6.10
CA ASP A 98 2.02 -6.98 -7.50
C ASP A 98 1.46 -8.39 -7.76
N VAL A 99 0.88 -9.02 -6.73
CA VAL A 99 0.32 -10.37 -6.77
C VAL A 99 -1.10 -10.34 -6.25
N TYR A 100 -2.05 -10.77 -7.09
CA TYR A 100 -3.48 -10.70 -6.82
C TYR A 100 -3.89 -11.47 -5.57
N GLU A 101 -3.31 -12.64 -5.34
CA GLU A 101 -3.56 -13.52 -4.19
C GLU A 101 -3.00 -12.94 -2.89
N GLY A 102 -1.97 -12.10 -3.00
CA GLY A 102 -1.22 -11.48 -1.90
C GLY A 102 -0.01 -12.28 -1.45
N ILE A 103 0.45 -11.97 -0.23
CA ILE A 103 1.62 -12.58 0.38
C ILE A 103 1.24 -13.63 1.42
N THR A 104 1.93 -14.77 1.42
CA THR A 104 1.85 -15.78 2.47
C THR A 104 2.92 -15.53 3.53
N ASN A 105 4.16 -15.28 3.10
CA ASN A 105 5.30 -15.02 3.98
C ASN A 105 6.06 -13.78 3.52
N PHE A 106 6.87 -13.24 4.43
CA PHE A 106 7.80 -12.16 4.09
C PHE A 106 9.00 -12.14 5.05
N SER A 107 10.09 -11.53 4.59
CA SER A 107 11.22 -11.14 5.42
C SER A 107 11.79 -9.80 4.95
N ILE A 108 12.42 -9.04 5.86
CA ILE A 108 12.95 -7.71 5.54
C ILE A 108 14.43 -7.82 5.20
N GLY A 109 14.74 -7.46 3.95
CA GLY A 109 16.09 -7.46 3.38
C GLY A 109 16.92 -6.26 3.79
N ARG A 110 17.79 -5.82 2.88
CA ARG A 110 18.71 -4.71 3.15
C ARG A 110 17.97 -3.38 3.14
N GLN A 111 18.56 -2.40 3.83
CA GLN A 111 18.17 -0.99 3.70
C GLN A 111 19.33 -0.20 3.08
N PHE A 112 19.02 0.75 2.21
CA PHE A 112 20.00 1.63 1.56
C PHE A 112 19.34 2.94 1.15
N THR A 113 20.13 3.90 0.68
CA THR A 113 19.62 5.21 0.25
C THR A 113 19.81 5.38 -1.24
N VAL A 114 18.73 5.74 -1.95
CA VAL A 114 18.76 6.02 -3.39
C VAL A 114 18.27 7.45 -3.59
N LYS A 115 19.10 8.31 -4.19
CA LYS A 115 18.76 9.72 -4.48
C LYS A 115 18.17 10.46 -3.25
N GLY A 116 18.71 10.18 -2.06
CA GLY A 116 18.29 10.79 -0.80
C GLY A 116 17.04 10.16 -0.14
N ARG A 117 16.41 9.16 -0.75
CA ARG A 117 15.29 8.42 -0.15
C ARG A 117 15.75 7.12 0.48
N MET A 118 15.17 6.78 1.62
CA MET A 118 15.43 5.50 2.30
C MET A 118 14.67 4.39 1.59
N VAL A 119 15.34 3.30 1.25
CA VAL A 119 14.78 2.15 0.55
C VAL A 119 15.02 0.91 1.39
N VAL A 120 14.01 0.06 1.50
CA VAL A 120 14.08 -1.21 2.20
C VAL A 120 13.58 -2.33 1.28
N GLU A 121 14.39 -3.37 1.11
CA GLU A 121 13.97 -4.58 0.38
C GLU A 121 12.97 -5.38 1.23
N ALA A 122 11.86 -5.77 0.63
CA ALA A 122 10.89 -6.70 1.21
C ALA A 122 10.91 -7.98 0.37
N HIS A 123 11.43 -9.07 0.95
CA HIS A 123 11.40 -10.38 0.32
C HIS A 123 10.04 -11.00 0.60
N LEU A 124 9.24 -11.17 -0.44
CA LEU A 124 7.85 -11.60 -0.37
C LEU A 124 7.73 -13.00 -0.97
N GLU A 125 6.75 -13.75 -0.50
CA GLU A 125 6.48 -15.11 -0.98
C GLU A 125 4.98 -15.38 -0.97
N LEU A 126 4.49 -15.93 -2.07
CA LEU A 126 3.19 -16.59 -2.18
C LEU A 126 3.43 -18.10 -2.13
N VAL A 127 2.73 -18.79 -1.24
CA VAL A 127 2.68 -20.25 -1.20
C VAL A 127 1.30 -20.71 -1.61
N GLU A 128 1.20 -21.38 -2.75
CA GLU A 128 -0.06 -21.88 -3.31
C GLU A 128 0.13 -23.32 -3.79
N GLN A 129 -0.79 -24.21 -3.40
CA GLN A 129 -0.77 -25.64 -3.78
C GLN A 129 0.59 -26.33 -3.52
N GLY A 130 1.28 -25.94 -2.43
CA GLY A 130 2.59 -26.47 -2.06
C GLY A 130 3.77 -25.94 -2.89
N LYS A 131 3.54 -24.99 -3.81
CA LYS A 131 4.58 -24.29 -4.56
C LYS A 131 4.84 -22.92 -3.96
N SER A 132 6.11 -22.52 -3.94
CA SER A 132 6.57 -21.21 -3.48
C SER A 132 6.93 -20.34 -4.69
N TYR A 133 6.46 -19.09 -4.66
CA TYR A 133 6.71 -18.07 -5.65
C TYR A 133 7.33 -16.86 -4.93
N PRO A 134 8.66 -16.77 -4.86
CA PRO A 134 9.34 -15.67 -4.18
C PRO A 134 9.58 -14.48 -5.11
N TRP A 135 9.51 -13.27 -4.56
CA TRP A 135 9.93 -12.04 -5.23
C TRP A 135 10.46 -11.00 -4.23
N THR A 136 10.90 -9.84 -4.72
CA THR A 136 11.42 -8.78 -3.84
C THR A 136 10.97 -7.41 -4.33
N ASP A 137 10.14 -6.76 -3.53
CA ASP A 137 9.72 -5.38 -3.74
C ASP A 137 10.66 -4.42 -2.99
N ARG A 138 10.67 -3.15 -3.40
CA ARG A 138 11.41 -2.09 -2.72
C ARG A 138 10.45 -1.10 -2.12
N VAL A 139 10.43 -1.01 -0.80
CA VAL A 139 9.61 -0.05 -0.06
C VAL A 139 10.40 1.25 0.08
N ILE A 140 9.88 2.31 -0.52
CA ILE A 140 10.47 3.65 -0.48
C ILE A 140 9.87 4.38 0.71
N LEU A 141 10.72 4.88 1.60
CA LEU A 141 10.32 5.54 2.82
C LEU A 141 10.67 7.03 2.82
N ASP A 142 9.75 7.82 3.36
CA ASP A 142 9.95 9.23 3.69
C ASP A 142 9.79 9.46 5.20
N ARG A 143 10.20 10.65 5.65
CA ARG A 143 10.02 11.12 7.02
C ARG A 143 8.73 11.91 7.17
N ALA A 144 7.90 11.52 8.13
CA ALA A 144 6.78 12.30 8.64
C ALA A 144 7.08 12.72 10.08
N GLY A 145 7.77 13.86 10.23
CA GLY A 145 8.33 14.27 11.52
C GLY A 145 9.36 13.25 12.02
N ARG A 146 9.09 12.64 13.17
CA ARG A 146 9.96 11.59 13.75
C ARG A 146 9.66 10.18 13.23
N ASN A 147 8.56 10.00 12.51
CA ASN A 147 8.09 8.70 12.06
C ASN A 147 8.49 8.44 10.60
N TRP A 148 8.54 7.16 10.23
CA TRP A 148 8.62 6.72 8.84
C TRP A 148 7.22 6.60 8.25
N VAL A 149 7.12 6.84 6.95
CA VAL A 149 5.95 6.53 6.14
C VAL A 149 6.41 5.96 4.80
N ILE A 150 5.59 5.13 4.18
CA ILE A 150 5.78 4.64 2.82
C ILE A 150 5.44 5.78 1.86
N ALA A 151 6.43 6.17 1.08
CA ALA A 151 6.26 7.10 -0.02
C ALA A 151 5.76 6.37 -1.27
N ASP A 152 6.32 5.20 -1.57
CA ASP A 152 5.95 4.35 -2.70
C ASP A 152 6.45 2.91 -2.49
N ILE A 153 6.02 1.97 -3.33
CA ILE A 153 6.52 0.59 -3.41
C ILE A 153 6.87 0.29 -4.86
N GLU A 154 8.14 0.05 -5.17
CA GLU A 154 8.56 -0.43 -6.49
C GLU A 154 8.41 -1.96 -6.54
N TYR A 155 7.71 -2.45 -7.56
CA TYR A 155 7.45 -3.88 -7.71
C TYR A 155 8.58 -4.59 -8.45
N SER A 156 8.83 -5.85 -8.10
CA SER A 156 9.81 -6.67 -8.84
C SER A 156 9.46 -6.84 -10.33
N GLY A 157 8.18 -6.81 -10.68
CA GLY A 157 7.66 -6.90 -12.06
C GLY A 157 7.89 -5.63 -12.89
N GLY A 158 8.36 -4.55 -12.26
CA GLY A 158 8.46 -3.22 -12.86
C GLY A 158 7.32 -2.30 -12.45
N GLY A 159 7.56 -0.99 -12.58
CA GLY A 159 6.64 0.05 -12.11
C GLY A 159 6.59 0.19 -10.58
N SER A 160 5.60 0.95 -10.10
CA SER A 160 5.37 1.17 -8.67
C SER A 160 3.90 1.20 -8.30
N LEU A 161 3.60 1.16 -7.00
CA LEU A 161 2.25 1.32 -6.45
C LEU A 161 1.56 2.58 -6.98
N LEU A 162 2.23 3.73 -6.87
CA LEU A 162 1.67 5.00 -7.32
C LEU A 162 1.47 5.01 -8.85
N GLU A 163 2.46 4.53 -9.62
CA GLU A 163 2.38 4.47 -11.08
C GLU A 163 1.23 3.57 -11.55
N SER A 164 1.10 2.37 -10.98
CA SER A 164 0.06 1.40 -11.33
C SER A 164 -1.34 1.94 -11.05
N ILE A 165 -1.53 2.60 -9.90
CA ILE A 165 -2.83 3.20 -9.56
C ILE A 165 -3.13 4.40 -10.47
N GLU A 166 -2.16 5.27 -10.72
CA GLU A 166 -2.37 6.42 -11.61
C GLU A 166 -2.73 5.96 -13.03
N GLY A 167 -2.03 4.96 -13.56
CA GLY A 167 -2.35 4.34 -14.85
C GLY A 167 -3.77 3.76 -14.87
N GLY A 168 -4.16 3.06 -13.81
CA GLY A 168 -5.51 2.54 -13.63
C GLY A 168 -6.58 3.64 -13.61
N LEU A 169 -6.36 4.71 -12.84
CA LEU A 169 -7.25 5.88 -12.79
C LEU A 169 -7.44 6.52 -14.17
N GLN A 170 -6.35 6.71 -14.90
CA GLN A 170 -6.38 7.31 -16.25
C GLN A 170 -7.10 6.43 -17.26
N GLN A 171 -6.84 5.12 -17.24
CA GLN A 171 -7.53 4.16 -18.11
C GLN A 171 -9.02 4.19 -17.84
N ASN A 172 -9.41 4.19 -16.56
CA ASN A 172 -10.79 4.20 -16.14
C ASN A 172 -11.50 5.53 -16.43
N ALA A 173 -10.79 6.67 -16.35
CA ALA A 173 -11.34 7.98 -16.69
C ALA A 173 -11.76 8.04 -18.17
N LYS A 174 -11.01 7.39 -19.07
CA LYS A 174 -11.38 7.25 -20.49
C LYS A 174 -12.69 6.48 -20.66
N TYR A 175 -12.92 5.43 -19.88
CA TYR A 175 -14.17 4.66 -19.91
C TYR A 175 -15.36 5.43 -19.31
N LEU A 176 -15.12 6.22 -18.27
CA LEU A 176 -16.15 7.06 -17.66
C LEU A 176 -16.49 8.28 -18.52
N GLY A 177 -15.54 8.84 -19.27
CA GLY A 177 -15.73 10.01 -20.15
C GLY A 177 -16.05 9.71 -21.62
N GLY A 178 -15.78 8.50 -22.11
CA GLY A 178 -16.03 8.11 -23.51
C GLY A 178 -17.50 7.72 -23.79
N ASP A 179 -18.02 8.16 -24.94
CA ASP A 179 -19.29 7.71 -25.51
C ASP A 179 -19.20 6.21 -25.86
N GLN A 180 -20.02 5.36 -25.23
CA GLN A 180 -19.93 3.89 -25.32
C GLN A 180 -20.26 3.29 -26.70
N ARG A 181 -20.45 4.14 -27.73
CA ARG A 181 -20.86 3.71 -29.07
C ARG A 181 -19.77 2.98 -29.88
N THR A 182 -18.52 2.94 -29.42
CA THR A 182 -17.41 2.40 -30.22
C THR A 182 -17.02 0.95 -29.94
N HIS A 183 -17.52 0.31 -28.87
CA HIS A 183 -17.08 -1.05 -28.50
C HIS A 183 -18.14 -2.16 -28.58
N LEU A 184 -19.41 -1.84 -28.90
CA LEU A 184 -20.41 -2.84 -29.27
C LEU A 184 -20.36 -3.12 -30.78
N LYS A 185 -19.26 -3.71 -31.27
CA LYS A 185 -19.35 -4.51 -32.50
C LYS A 185 -19.81 -5.91 -32.08
N SER A 186 -21.06 -6.21 -32.45
CA SER A 186 -21.73 -7.51 -32.30
C SER A 186 -20.80 -8.70 -32.51
N PRO A 187 -20.98 -9.80 -31.75
CA PRO A 187 -20.37 -11.08 -32.09
C PRO A 187 -20.90 -11.49 -33.46
N ASN A 188 -19.98 -11.61 -34.41
CA ASN A 188 -20.28 -11.98 -35.78
C ASN A 188 -20.86 -13.41 -35.76
N ALA A 189 -22.12 -13.51 -36.18
CA ALA A 189 -22.72 -14.77 -36.59
C ALA A 189 -21.87 -15.34 -37.73
N ASN A 190 -21.23 -16.48 -37.50
CA ASN A 190 -20.80 -17.36 -38.58
C ASN A 190 -20.85 -18.82 -38.08
N LYS A 191 -21.99 -19.46 -38.39
CA LYS A 191 -22.05 -20.86 -38.80
C LYS A 191 -21.32 -20.99 -40.15
N PRO A 192 -20.60 -22.07 -40.40
CA PRO A 192 -21.24 -23.21 -41.08
C PRO A 192 -21.62 -24.34 -40.13
#